data_AF-A0A6P8JZW7-F1
#
_entry.id   AF-A0A6P8JZW7-F1
#
_cell.length_a   1.000
_cell.length_b   1.000
_cell.length_c   1.000
_cell.angle_alpha   90.00
_cell.angle_beta   90.00
_cell.angle_gamma   90.00
#
_symmetry.space_group_name_H-M   'P 1'
#
loop_
_entity.id
_entity.type
_entity.pdbx_description
1 polymer ?
#
loop_
_entity_poly.entity_id
_entity_poly.type
_entity_poly.pdbx_seq_one_letter_code
_entity_poly.pdbx_strand_id
1 'polypeptide(L)' 'MSVIENVPVNTFRNYLNILNDSSSKDELKLKATQELSEHFEMIMQSPAYPSFLENSLKIFMRILQDGEPQFIQENTMQHR' A
#
# COMPACT_ATOMS: atom_id res chain seq x y z
N MET A 1 -3.78 16.35 23.57
CA MET A 1 -4.38 15.08 23.10
C MET A 1 -4.26 15.08 21.60
N SER A 2 -3.47 14.15 21.07
CA SER A 2 -3.11 14.06 19.65
C SER A 2 -4.37 13.82 18.82
N VAL A 3 -4.57 14.65 17.80
CA VAL A 3 -5.61 14.49 16.80
C VAL A 3 -5.21 13.28 15.95
N ILE A 4 -5.51 12.07 16.43
CA ILE A 4 -5.54 10.91 15.57
C ILE A 4 -6.84 11.08 14.79
N GLU A 5 -6.75 11.79 13.67
CA GLU A 5 -7.85 11.86 12.70
C GLU A 5 -8.29 10.43 12.46
N ASN A 6 -9.56 10.15 12.73
CA ASN A 6 -10.17 8.86 12.44
C ASN A 6 -10.15 8.69 10.92
N VAL A 7 -9.02 8.27 10.36
CA VAL A 7 -8.92 7.91 8.95
C VAL A 7 -9.88 6.73 8.77
N PRO A 8 -10.99 6.92 8.04
CA PRO A 8 -11.98 5.87 7.90
C PRO A 8 -11.33 4.65 7.25
N VAL A 9 -11.68 3.44 7.70
CA VAL A 9 -11.18 2.20 7.10
C VAL A 9 -11.42 2.14 5.57
N ASN A 10 -12.44 2.86 5.09
CA ASN A 10 -12.70 3.05 3.67
C ASN A 10 -11.58 3.79 2.91
N THR A 11 -10.86 4.70 3.55
CA THR A 11 -9.72 5.41 2.93
C THR A 11 -8.58 4.44 2.64
N PHE A 12 -8.30 3.50 3.55
CA PHE A 12 -7.29 2.47 3.30
C PHE A 12 -7.68 1.52 2.17
N ARG A 13 -8.98 1.22 2.03
CA ARG A 13 -9.48 0.47 0.86
C ARG A 13 -9.28 1.24 -0.45
N ASN A 14 -9.41 2.57 -0.44
CA ASN A 14 -9.13 3.39 -1.60
C ASN A 14 -7.64 3.35 -1.98
N TYR A 15 -6.73 3.38 -0.99
CA TYR A 15 -5.29 3.20 -1.24
C TYR A 15 -4.99 1.85 -1.88
N LEU A 16 -5.62 0.76 -1.44
CA LEU A 16 -5.50 -0.54 -2.10
C LEU A 16 -5.97 -0.50 -3.56
N ASN A 17 -7.05 0.20 -3.87
CA ASN A 17 -7.54 0.35 -5.24
C ASN A 17 -6.53 1.11 -6.12
N ILE A 18 -5.89 2.16 -5.58
CA ILE A 18 -4.82 2.91 -6.28
C ILE A 18 -3.62 1.99 -6.56
N LEU A 19 -3.25 1.12 -5.62
CA LEU A 19 -2.17 0.14 -5.82
C LEU A 19 -2.50 -0.91 -6.87
N ASN A 20 -3.76 -1.34 -6.93
CA ASN A 20 -4.24 -2.32 -7.90
C ASN A 20 -4.45 -1.74 -9.32
N ASP A 21 -4.53 -0.41 -9.45
CA ASP A 21 -4.72 0.26 -10.73
C ASP A 21 -3.37 0.43 -11.47
N SER A 22 -3.21 -0.28 -12.58
CA SER A 22 -2.02 -0.17 -13.44
C SER A 22 -1.87 1.20 -14.10
N SER A 23 -2.95 1.98 -14.22
CA SER A 23 -2.93 3.33 -14.81
C SER A 23 -2.60 4.44 -13.81
N SER A 24 -2.62 4.12 -12.51
CA SER A 24 -2.27 5.06 -11.45
C SER A 24 -0.78 5.40 -11.46
N LYS A 25 -0.48 6.70 -11.31
CA LYS A 25 0.90 7.22 -11.30
C LYS A 25 1.70 6.64 -10.13
N ASP A 26 2.99 6.42 -10.36
CA ASP A 26 3.90 5.85 -9.34
C ASP A 26 3.95 6.69 -8.05
N GLU A 27 3.89 8.02 -8.16
CA GLU A 27 3.84 8.92 -6.99
C GLU A 27 2.59 8.68 -6.12
N LEU A 28 1.44 8.40 -6.76
CA LEU A 28 0.21 8.09 -6.04
C LEU A 28 0.28 6.70 -5.39
N LYS A 29 0.88 5.73 -6.06
CA LYS A 29 1.12 4.39 -5.51
C LYS A 29 2.09 4.44 -4.33
N LEU A 30 3.15 5.24 -4.43
CA LEU A 30 4.11 5.46 -3.36
C LEU A 30 3.41 6.06 -2.14
N LYS A 31 2.65 7.14 -2.33
CA LYS A 31 1.89 7.77 -1.25
C LYS A 31 0.88 6.80 -0.61
N ALA A 32 0.12 6.06 -1.42
CA ALA A 32 -0.82 5.06 -0.93
C ALA A 32 -0.13 3.98 -0.08
N THR A 33 1.06 3.54 -0.49
CA THR A 33 1.86 2.56 0.27
C THR A 33 2.38 3.13 1.59
N GLN A 34 2.85 4.38 1.58
CA GLN A 34 3.32 5.08 2.78
C GLN A 34 2.19 5.22 3.80
N GLU A 35 1.04 5.74 3.38
CA GLU A 35 -0.13 5.93 4.25
C GLU A 35 -0.61 4.61 4.87
N LEU A 36 -0.61 3.52 4.08
CA LEU A 36 -0.94 2.19 4.57
C LEU A 36 0.07 1.67 5.59
N SER A 37 1.35 1.99 5.42
CA SER A 37 2.42 1.57 6.33
C SER A 37 2.39 2.35 7.63
N GLU A 38 2.18 3.67 7.57
CA GLU A 38 2.09 4.55 8.74
C GLU A 38 0.89 4.21 9.63
N HIS A 39 -0.24 3.83 9.02
CA HIS A 39 -1.46 3.48 9.75
C HIS A 39 -1.63 1.97 9.96
N PHE A 40 -0.60 1.17 9.67
CA PHE A 40 -0.73 -0.29 9.69
C PHE A 40 -1.19 -0.85 11.03
N GLU A 41 -0.64 -0.34 12.15
CA GLU A 41 -1.07 -0.76 13.49
C GLU A 41 -2.55 -0.46 13.75
N MET A 42 -3.04 0.69 13.31
CA MET A 42 -4.46 1.06 13.43
C MET A 42 -5.34 0.14 12.58
N ILE A 43 -4.90 -0.18 11.37
CA ILE A 43 -5.60 -1.10 10.47
C ILE A 43 -5.68 -2.51 11.10
N MET A 44 -4.60 -3.00 11.71
CA MET A 44 -4.55 -4.29 12.40
C MET A 44 -5.50 -4.39 13.60
N GLN A 45 -5.74 -3.27 14.30
CA GLN A 45 -6.67 -3.21 15.43
C GLN A 45 -8.14 -3.13 14.99
N SER A 46 -8.42 -2.93 13.69
CA SER A 46 -9.77 -2.84 13.17
C SER A 46 -10.45 -4.21 13.11
N PRO A 47 -11.75 -4.32 13.48
CA PRO A 47 -12.54 -5.54 13.24
C PRO A 47 -12.62 -5.94 11.76
N ALA A 48 -12.40 -4.99 10.84
CA ALA A 48 -12.40 -5.23 9.40
C ALA A 48 -11.05 -5.74 8.86
N TYR A 49 -10.03 -5.88 9.72
CA TYR A 49 -8.68 -6.29 9.33
C TYR A 49 -8.63 -7.60 8.53
N PRO A 50 -9.35 -8.68 8.92
CA PRO A 50 -9.27 -9.93 8.16
C PRO A 50 -9.72 -9.78 6.70
N SER A 51 -10.83 -9.05 6.47
CA SER A 51 -11.33 -8.74 5.13
C SER A 51 -10.39 -7.80 4.36
N PHE A 52 -9.80 -6.83 5.06
CA PHE A 52 -8.82 -5.93 4.48
C PHE A 52 -7.57 -6.69 4.02
N LEU A 53 -7.01 -7.52 4.90
CA LEU A 53 -5.80 -8.32 4.64
C LEU A 53 -5.99 -9.26 3.46
N GLU A 54 -7.14 -9.96 3.37
CA GLU A 54 -7.43 -10.84 2.25
C GLU A 54 -7.40 -10.09 0.91
N ASN A 55 -7.95 -8.87 0.87
CA ASN A 55 -7.93 -8.04 -0.32
C ASN A 55 -6.52 -7.52 -0.64
N SER A 56 -5.79 -7.04 0.39
CA SER A 56 -4.42 -6.55 0.25
C SER A 56 -3.48 -7.61 -0.31
N LEU A 57 -3.56 -8.83 0.21
CA LEU A 57 -2.71 -9.94 -0.26
C LEU A 57 -2.95 -10.27 -1.73
N LYS A 58 -4.20 -10.27 -2.21
CA LYS A 58 -4.51 -10.49 -3.64
C LYS A 58 -3.85 -9.42 -4.52
N ILE A 59 -3.90 -8.16 -4.09
CA ILE A 59 -3.33 -7.03 -4.83
C ILE A 59 -1.80 -7.11 -4.81
N PHE A 60 -1.19 -7.33 -3.64
CA PHE A 60 0.26 -7.44 -3.53
C PHE A 60 0.82 -8.61 -4.34
N MET A 61 0.17 -9.78 -4.29
CA MET A 61 0.58 -10.93 -5.10
C MET A 61 0.51 -10.61 -6.59
N ARG A 62 -0.54 -9.90 -7.04
CA ARG A 62 -0.65 -9.45 -8.42
C ARG A 62 0.47 -8.50 -8.81
N ILE A 63 0.77 -7.50 -7.98
CA ILE A 63 1.87 -6.55 -8.22
C ILE A 63 3.21 -7.30 -8.30
N LEU A 64 3.45 -8.27 -7.42
CA LEU A 64 4.68 -9.08 -7.41
C LEU A 64 4.78 -10.03 -8.63
N GLN A 65 3.64 -10.48 -9.17
CA GLN A 65 3.60 -11.33 -10.37
C GLN A 65 3.75 -10.51 -11.66
N ASP A 66 3.13 -9.34 -11.72
CA ASP A 66 3.15 -8.44 -12.87
C ASP A 66 4.47 -7.63 -12.92
N GLY A 67 5.14 -7.44 -11.79
CA GLY A 67 6.41 -6.73 -11.70
C GLY A 67 7.58 -7.57 -12.23
N GLU A 68 8.35 -7.03 -13.16
CA GLU A 68 9.63 -7.63 -13.51
C GLU A 68 10.60 -7.53 -12.32
N PRO A 69 11.34 -8.61 -11.99
CA PRO A 69 12.35 -8.58 -10.94
C PRO A 69 13.45 -7.58 -11.31
N GLN A 70 13.46 -6.42 -10.65
CA GLN A 70 14.55 -5.46 -10.79
C GLN A 70 15.73 -5.90 -9.92
N PHE A 71 16.80 -6.38 -10.56
CA PHE A 71 18.02 -6.72 -9.86
C PHE A 71 18.71 -5.45 -9.36
N ILE A 72 18.96 -5.38 -8.05
CA ILE A 72 19.60 -4.24 -7.37
C ILE A 72 20.98 -3.92 -7.96
N GLN A 73 21.62 -4.90 -8.64
CA GLN A 73 22.90 -4.73 -9.33
C GLN A 73 22.88 -3.71 -10.49
N GLU A 74 21.71 -3.39 -11.08
CA GLU A 74 21.59 -2.39 -12.14
C GLU A 74 21.09 -1.02 -11.66
N ASN A 75 20.76 -0.87 -10.37
CA ASN A 75 20.19 0.38 -9.85
C ASN A 75 21.28 1.30 -9.28
N THR A 76 22.00 2.00 -10.15
CA THR A 76 22.92 3.09 -9.77
C THR A 76 22.23 4.30 -9.13
N MET A 77 20.88 4.32 -9.03
CA MET A 77 20.12 5.43 -8.44
C MET A 77 19.83 5.29 -6.94
N GLN A 78 20.14 4.15 -6.30
CA GLN A 78 20.00 3.99 -4.83
C GLN A 78 21.25 4.41 -4.02
N HIS A 79 22.26 5.01 -4.65
CA HIS A 79 23.50 5.47 -4.00
C HIS A 79 23.78 6.98 -4.21
N ARG A 80 22.78 7.85 -4.04
CA ARG A 80 23.03 9.28 -3.80
C ARG A 80 22.09 9.89 -2.79
#